data_AF-A0AA38NZQ8-F1
#
_entry.id   AF-A0AA38NZQ8-F1
#
_cell.length_a   1.000
_cell.length_b   1.000
_cell.length_c   1.000
_cell.angle_alpha   90.00
_cell.angle_beta   90.00
_cell.angle_gamma   90.00
#
_symmetry.space_group_name_H-M   'P 1'
#
loop_
_entity.id
_entity.type
_entity.pdbx_description
1 polymer ?
#
loop_
_entity_poly.entity_id
_entity_poly.type
_entity_poly.pdbx_seq_one_letter_code
_entity_poly.pdbx_strand_id
1 'polypeptide(L)' 'VISITCDNASANTAMLDELTMHIPTFMGRKAHVRCFAHTINLTAKGVLRPFEPVRSKNRANGGEPGDEEE' A
#
# COMPACT_ATOMS: atom_id res chain seq x y z
N VAL A 1 -15.76 15.79 -8.22
CA VAL A 1 -15.25 14.44 -7.90
C VAL A 1 -15.68 14.09 -6.48
N ILE A 2 -16.36 12.96 -6.30
CA ILE A 2 -16.86 12.53 -4.98
C ILE A 2 -15.86 11.64 -4.23
N SER A 3 -15.09 10.81 -4.96
CA SER A 3 -14.03 9.96 -4.41
C SER A 3 -13.06 9.50 -5.50
N ILE A 4 -11.87 9.08 -5.07
CA ILE A 4 -10.83 8.47 -5.93
C ILE A 4 -10.36 7.18 -5.26
N THR A 5 -10.26 6.10 -6.03
CA THR A 5 -9.79 4.80 -5.55
C THR A 5 -8.37 4.51 -6.02
N CYS A 6 -7.43 4.38 -5.09
CA CYS A 6 -6.05 3.97 -5.36
C CYS A 6 -5.45 3.27 -4.12
N ASP A 7 -4.28 2.65 -4.25
CA ASP A 7 -3.59 2.06 -3.11
C ASP A 7 -3.03 3.14 -2.15
N ASN A 8 -2.36 2.70 -1.08
CA ASN A 8 -1.73 3.58 -0.09
C ASN A 8 -0.25 3.84 -0.41
N ALA A 9 0.11 3.92 -1.69
CA ALA A 9 1.43 4.37 -2.08
C ALA A 9 1.62 5.87 -1.78
N SER A 10 2.84 6.26 -1.44
CA SER A 10 3.20 7.65 -1.15
C SER A 10 2.90 8.59 -2.33
N ALA A 11 3.15 8.12 -3.56
CA ALA A 11 2.85 8.86 -4.79
C ALA A 11 1.34 9.12 -4.95
N ASN A 12 0.51 8.11 -4.68
CA ASN A 12 -0.95 8.24 -4.73
C ASN A 12 -1.48 9.18 -3.64
N THR A 13 -0.85 9.18 -2.47
CA THR A 13 -1.16 10.14 -1.40
C THR A 13 -0.80 11.57 -1.80
N ALA A 14 0.37 11.78 -2.40
CA ALA A 14 0.82 13.10 -2.86
C ALA A 14 -0.07 13.63 -4.00
N MET A 15 -0.48 12.75 -4.92
CA MET A 15 -1.41 13.08 -6.01
C MET A 15 -2.75 13.63 -5.48
N LEU A 16 -3.30 13.02 -4.41
CA LEU A 16 -4.56 13.48 -3.81
C LEU A 16 -4.44 14.88 -3.19
N ASP A 17 -3.30 15.19 -2.60
CA ASP A 17 -3.02 16.52 -2.03
C ASP A 17 -2.89 17.56 -3.16
N GLU A 18 -2.18 17.25 -4.23
CA GLU A 18 -2.06 18.12 -5.41
C GLU A 18 -3.42 18.38 -6.08
N LEU A 19 -4.28 17.36 -6.18
CA LEU A 19 -5.61 17.49 -6.78
C LEU A 19 -6.49 18.52 -6.05
N THR A 20 -6.24 18.80 -4.77
CA THR A 20 -6.99 19.86 -4.05
C THR A 20 -6.69 21.26 -4.58
N MET A 21 -5.53 21.46 -5.19
CA MET A 21 -5.14 22.73 -5.82
C MET A 21 -5.82 22.93 -7.17
N HIS A 22 -6.04 21.85 -7.92
CA HIS A 22 -6.64 21.88 -9.27
C HIS A 22 -8.17 21.73 -9.25
N ILE A 23 -8.72 21.08 -8.23
CA ILE A 23 -10.16 20.81 -8.09
C ILE A 23 -10.62 21.34 -6.71
N PRO A 24 -11.09 22.61 -6.63
CA PRO A 24 -11.42 23.26 -5.35
C PRO A 24 -12.49 22.55 -4.51
N THR A 25 -13.37 21.77 -5.16
CA THR A 25 -14.42 20.99 -4.48
C THR A 25 -13.97 19.60 -4.06
N PHE A 26 -12.76 19.18 -4.44
CA PHE A 26 -12.24 17.86 -4.09
C PHE A 26 -11.79 17.85 -2.64
N MET A 27 -12.22 16.86 -1.87
CA MET A 27 -11.94 16.79 -0.43
C MET A 27 -10.55 16.20 -0.11
N GLY A 28 -9.68 16.08 -1.11
CA GLY A 28 -8.33 15.53 -0.97
C GLY A 28 -8.36 14.11 -0.42
N ARG A 29 -7.50 13.85 0.56
CA ARG A 29 -7.43 12.56 1.27
C ARG A 29 -8.74 12.11 1.91
N LYS A 30 -9.67 13.02 2.26
CA LYS A 30 -10.98 12.62 2.82
C LYS A 30 -11.85 11.89 1.79
N ALA A 31 -11.57 12.09 0.50
CA ALA A 31 -12.24 11.44 -0.61
C ALA A 31 -11.44 10.24 -1.15
N HIS A 32 -10.35 9.84 -0.49
CA HIS A 32 -9.55 8.68 -0.86
C HIS A 32 -10.20 7.38 -0.39
N VAL A 33 -10.48 6.50 -1.34
CA VAL A 33 -10.94 5.14 -1.10
C VAL A 33 -9.76 4.20 -1.40
N ARG A 34 -9.51 3.22 -0.53
CA ARG A 34 -8.44 2.25 -0.78
C ARG A 34 -8.85 1.26 -1.86
N CYS A 35 -7.92 0.93 -2.75
CA CYS A 35 -8.12 -0.12 -3.74
C CYS A 35 -8.51 -1.46 -3.07
N PHE A 36 -9.58 -2.08 -3.55
CA PHE A 36 -10.08 -3.34 -3.01
C PHE A 36 -9.05 -4.47 -3.15
N ALA A 37 -8.36 -4.53 -4.28
CA ALA A 37 -7.29 -5.51 -4.51
C ALA A 37 -6.16 -5.37 -3.49
N HIS A 38 -5.71 -4.13 -3.22
CA HIS A 38 -4.68 -3.87 -2.21
C HIS A 38 -5.17 -4.23 -0.79
N THR A 39 -6.43 -3.93 -0.48
CA THR A 39 -7.04 -4.30 0.80
C THR A 39 -7.06 -5.81 0.98
N ILE A 40 -7.47 -6.57 -0.04
CA ILE A 40 -7.44 -8.04 -0.01
C ILE A 40 -6.01 -8.56 0.15
N ASN A 41 -5.04 -8.02 -0.58
CA ASN A 41 -3.65 -8.45 -0.48
C ASN A 41 -3.12 -8.27 0.95
N LEU A 42 -3.36 -7.12 1.57
CA LEU A 42 -2.98 -6.87 2.96
C LEU A 42 -3.72 -7.79 3.95
N THR A 43 -5.02 -8.02 3.75
CA THR A 43 -5.80 -8.94 4.58
C THR A 43 -5.26 -10.36 4.47
N ALA A 44 -4.99 -10.84 3.25
CA ALA A 44 -4.42 -12.17 3.01
C ALA A 44 -3.06 -12.32 3.68
N LYS A 45 -2.14 -11.36 3.47
CA LYS A 45 -0.84 -11.33 4.17
C LYS A 45 -1.05 -11.40 5.68
N GLY A 46 -1.90 -10.55 6.27
CA GLY A 46 -2.17 -10.54 7.70
C GLY A 46 -2.70 -11.88 8.26
N VAL A 47 -3.64 -12.50 7.54
CA VAL A 47 -4.25 -13.79 7.94
C VAL A 47 -3.25 -14.96 7.81
N LEU A 48 -2.37 -14.93 6.81
CA LEU A 48 -1.42 -16.01 6.55
C LEU A 48 -0.14 -15.92 7.39
N ARG A 49 0.22 -14.74 7.91
CA ARG A 49 1.43 -14.52 8.73
C ARG A 49 1.68 -15.53 9.86
N PRO A 50 0.68 -15.98 10.65
CA PRO A 50 0.90 -16.99 11.69
C PRO A 50 1.28 -18.37 11.16
N PHE A 51 0.99 -18.65 9.89
CA PHE A 51 1.28 -19.92 9.21
C PHE A 51 2.55 -19.85 8.35
N GLU A 52 3.18 -18.68 8.25
CA GLU A 52 4.47 -18.55 7.56
C GLU A 52 5.55 -19.27 8.38
N PRO A 53 6.44 -20.04 7.72
CA PRO A 53 7.54 -20.68 8.41
C PRO A 53 8.44 -19.62 9.05
N VAL A 54 8.75 -19.80 10.34
CA VAL A 54 9.68 -18.91 11.05
C VAL A 54 11.02 -18.94 10.32
N ARG A 55 11.36 -17.83 9.62
CA ARG A 55 12.67 -17.69 8.98
C ARG A 55 13.73 -17.76 10.08
N SER A 56 14.46 -18.87 10.16
CA SER A 56 15.50 -19.06 11.18
C SER A 56 16.59 -18.01 10.98
N LYS A 57 16.94 -17.31 12.07
CA LYS A 57 17.91 -16.19 12.07
C LYS A 57 19.36 -16.68 12.05
N ASN A 58 19.65 -17.75 11.30
CA ASN A 58 20.99 -18.28 11.08
C ASN A 58 21.25 -18.41 9.58
N ARG A 59 21.64 -17.29 8.97
CA ARG A 59 22.58 -17.26 7.84
C ARG A 59 23.26 -15.89 7.85
N ALA A 60 24.25 -15.78 8.72
CA ALA A 60 25.46 -15.09 8.32
C ALA A 60 25.98 -15.80 7.06
N ASN A 61 26.32 -15.03 6.02
CA ASN A 61 26.73 -15.42 4.68
C ASN A 61 25.64 -15.82 3.67
N GLY A 62 25.41 -14.87 2.74
CA GLY A 62 25.37 -15.15 1.31
C GLY A 62 23.99 -15.27 0.70
N GLY A 63 23.58 -14.21 0.00
CA GLY A 63 22.50 -14.21 -0.99
C GLY A 63 21.26 -13.43 -0.57
N GLU A 64 21.22 -12.15 -0.90
CA GLU A 64 19.95 -11.45 -1.15
C GLU A 64 19.19 -12.21 -2.26
N PRO A 65 17.86 -12.30 -2.13
CA PRO A 65 17.03 -11.83 -3.22
C PRO A 65 16.29 -10.61 -2.70
N GLY A 66 16.48 -9.49 -3.40
CA GLY A 66 15.68 -8.31 -3.21
C GLY A 66 14.22 -8.66 -3.46
N ASP A 67 13.39 -8.47 -2.44
CA ASP A 67 11.98 -8.21 -2.67
C ASP A 67 11.88 -6.71 -3.01
N GLU A 68 12.31 -6.36 -4.23
CA GLU A 68 11.78 -5.20 -4.93
C GLU A 68 10.33 -5.53 -5.28
N GLU A 69 9.40 -5.27 -4.37
CA GLU A 69 7.97 -5.25 -4.69
C GLU A 69 7.33 -4.03 -4.03
N GLU A 70 6.93 -3.12 -4.93
CA GLU A 70 6.23 -1.82 -4.81
C GLU A 70 5.28 -1.63 -3.60
#